data_AF-A0AAD6F214-F1
#
_entry.id   AF-A0AAD6F214-F1
#
_cell.length_a   1.000
_cell.length_b   1.000
_cell.length_c   1.000
_cell.angle_alpha   90.00
_cell.angle_beta   90.00
_cell.angle_gamma   90.00
#
_symmetry.space_group_name_H-M   'P 1'
#
loop_
_entity.id
_entity.type
_entity.pdbx_description
1 polymer ?
#
loop_
_entity_poly.entity_id
_entity_poly.type
_entity_poly.pdbx_seq_one_letter_code
_entity_poly.pdbx_strand_id
1 'polypeptide(L)'
;MDADVESLHSAQWVNAETPEVFYRRSRLEQPNRNSFNDFLIDDSDEEEEGKDEAFGALESYVFPVEEVDLAVLLSDFRKEFVSDGLVSNICIRRKKLLESAIKAISRVTFCWNNSPYIEFVGEDGDDMGGPQREFFRLLMIEVQTSMGIFEGKAGQVFLTYDQAALDGHKYFQAGRLIAWSVAHGGPCIKALDPSLYQLMCGQEPQLEQFDCSVLPDPDVQSRAKRILQCKTAEDLSALQQDLGDWISECGVPGIFSATIGEIPKIYSYVVKHYIFLRTAKMVNQFTEGMNAFGNLWDLVRNNWIAFLPCFTNMRTPLTKSSFKAIFKYEYSPRGTNHREKEEDTIYSWELVLNLIEDKLTELTFEDLLIFITGADEVPTLGFPNKPSIDFYTQEVGVRRLPYASTCAMTLFLPRGITEEQELHNILNQSVKDSWGFLKV
;
A
#
# COMPACT_ATOMS: atom_id res chain seq x y z
N MET A 1 -11.45 13.42 50.41
CA MET A 1 -10.02 13.08 50.22
C MET A 1 -10.00 12.29 48.93
N ASP A 2 -10.15 13.04 47.85
CA ASP A 2 -10.30 12.53 46.50
C ASP A 2 -8.89 12.33 45.94
N ALA A 3 -8.59 11.10 45.52
CA ALA A 3 -7.37 10.78 44.83
C ALA A 3 -7.61 11.00 43.34
N ASP A 4 -6.85 11.94 42.78
CA ASP A 4 -6.80 12.24 41.35
C ASP A 4 -6.50 10.97 40.54
N VAL A 5 -7.45 10.60 39.70
CA VAL A 5 -7.23 9.68 38.58
C VAL A 5 -6.61 10.53 37.48
N GLU A 6 -5.29 10.43 37.31
CA GLU A 6 -4.60 10.97 36.14
C GLU A 6 -5.27 10.39 34.88
N SER A 7 -5.94 11.26 34.13
CA SER A 7 -6.44 10.93 32.80
C SER A 7 -5.25 10.62 31.89
N LEU A 8 -5.17 9.38 31.41
CA LEU A 8 -4.35 9.02 30.26
C LEU A 8 -4.73 9.95 29.11
N HIS A 9 -3.91 10.97 28.86
CA HIS A 9 -4.04 11.82 27.68
C HIS A 9 -3.95 10.92 26.44
N SER A 10 -5.02 10.90 25.65
CA SER A 10 -5.02 10.29 24.33
C SER A 10 -3.95 10.98 23.48
N ALA A 11 -2.86 10.27 23.21
CA ALA A 11 -1.79 10.80 22.38
C ALA A 11 -2.33 11.08 20.98
N GLN A 12 -2.41 12.37 20.61
CA GLN A 12 -2.45 12.76 19.21
C GLN A 12 -1.28 12.07 18.52
N TRP A 13 -1.53 11.39 17.40
CA TRP A 13 -0.44 10.80 16.62
C TRP A 13 0.46 11.92 16.11
N VAL A 14 1.67 12.03 16.67
CA VAL A 14 2.70 12.96 16.25
C VAL A 14 3.82 12.13 15.63
N ASN A 15 4.14 12.36 14.35
CA ASN A 15 5.30 11.74 13.72
C ASN A 15 6.56 12.15 14.50
N ALA A 16 7.29 11.19 15.04
CA ALA A 16 8.48 11.42 15.85
C ALA A 16 9.74 11.69 15.01
N GLU A 17 9.62 12.60 14.02
CA GLU A 17 10.68 12.96 13.08
C GLU A 17 11.26 11.73 12.35
N THR A 18 10.40 10.77 12.02
CA THR A 18 10.79 9.67 11.14
C THR A 18 10.99 10.27 9.73
N PRO A 19 12.12 10.02 9.06
CA PRO A 19 12.32 10.56 7.72
C PRO A 19 11.17 10.15 6.81
N GLU A 20 10.67 11.10 6.02
CA GLU A 20 9.83 10.76 4.88
C GLU A 20 10.71 9.97 3.90
N VAL A 21 10.59 8.66 3.94
CA VAL A 21 11.19 7.78 2.92
C VAL A 21 10.30 7.91 1.69
N PHE A 22 10.34 9.08 1.04
CA PHE A 22 9.67 9.27 -0.24
C PHE A 22 10.35 8.39 -1.28
N TYR A 23 9.60 7.42 -1.75
CA TYR A 23 9.88 6.69 -2.98
C TYR A 23 9.96 7.70 -4.12
N ARG A 24 11.18 7.97 -4.57
CA ARG A 24 11.50 9.05 -5.53
C ARG A 24 10.76 8.79 -6.84
N ARG A 25 9.94 9.76 -7.26
CA ARG A 25 9.21 9.79 -8.54
C ARG A 25 10.16 9.56 -9.73
N SER A 26 9.91 8.55 -10.54
CA SER A 26 10.10 8.66 -11.99
C SER A 26 8.91 9.45 -12.55
N ARG A 27 9.19 10.50 -13.34
CA ARG A 27 8.16 11.41 -13.88
C ARG A 27 7.08 10.63 -14.63
N LEU A 28 5.86 10.62 -14.11
CA LEU A 28 4.66 10.36 -14.92
C LEU A 28 4.31 11.68 -15.60
N GLU A 29 4.41 11.71 -16.93
CA GLU A 29 3.88 12.83 -17.72
C GLU A 29 2.35 12.84 -17.61
N GLN A 30 1.77 14.00 -17.28
CA GLN A 30 0.33 14.14 -17.14
C GLN A 30 -0.35 14.10 -18.53
N PRO A 31 -1.36 13.24 -18.76
CA PRO A 31 -2.18 13.35 -19.95
C PRO A 31 -3.19 14.51 -19.81
N ASN A 32 -3.36 15.26 -20.90
CA ASN A 32 -4.30 16.39 -21.02
C ASN A 32 -5.73 15.97 -20.66
N ARG A 33 -6.32 16.64 -19.66
CA ARG A 33 -7.74 16.52 -19.32
C ARG A 33 -8.59 17.23 -20.37
N ASN A 34 -9.33 16.48 -21.17
CA ASN A 34 -10.57 16.98 -21.78
C ASN A 34 -11.75 16.41 -20.97
N SER A 35 -12.43 17.29 -20.24
CA SER A 35 -13.63 16.98 -19.47
C SER A 35 -14.79 16.67 -20.41
N PHE A 36 -15.45 15.53 -20.23
CA PHE A 36 -16.80 15.27 -20.75
C PHE A 36 -17.79 15.47 -19.60
N ASN A 37 -18.74 16.39 -19.79
CA ASN A 37 -19.80 16.72 -18.83
C ASN A 37 -20.79 15.56 -18.66
N ASP A 38 -21.36 15.52 -17.45
CA ASP A 38 -22.41 14.65 -16.95
C ASP A 38 -23.59 14.46 -17.93
N PHE A 39 -24.01 13.20 -18.04
CA PHE A 39 -25.32 12.81 -18.57
C PHE A 39 -26.37 13.00 -17.46
N LEU A 40 -27.10 14.10 -17.51
CA LEU A 40 -28.45 14.20 -16.95
C LEU A 40 -29.39 14.57 -18.10
N ILE A 41 -30.33 13.67 -18.36
CA ILE A 41 -31.46 13.89 -19.27
C ILE A 41 -32.46 14.76 -18.51
N ASP A 42 -32.73 15.96 -19.00
CA ASP A 42 -33.97 16.69 -18.68
C ASP A 42 -34.50 17.35 -19.97
N ASP A 43 -35.74 17.01 -20.29
CA ASP A 43 -36.50 17.43 -21.46
C ASP A 43 -37.17 18.78 -21.15
N SER A 44 -36.75 19.85 -21.83
CA SER A 44 -37.66 20.97 -22.11
C SER A 44 -37.11 21.84 -23.24
N ASP A 45 -37.83 21.86 -24.35
CA ASP A 45 -37.69 22.78 -25.48
C ASP A 45 -37.88 24.24 -25.03
N GLU A 46 -37.01 25.14 -25.51
CA GLU A 46 -37.40 26.50 -25.94
C GLU A 46 -36.27 27.14 -26.78
N GLU A 47 -36.66 27.60 -27.97
CA GLU A 47 -35.83 28.28 -28.96
C GLU A 47 -35.51 29.71 -28.52
N GLU A 48 -34.27 30.18 -28.70
CA GLU A 48 -34.03 31.60 -29.04
C GLU A 48 -32.73 31.80 -29.83
N GLU A 49 -32.84 32.61 -30.89
CA GLU A 49 -31.82 32.95 -31.86
C GLU A 49 -30.81 33.99 -31.36
N GLY A 50 -29.53 33.76 -31.69
CA GLY A 50 -28.64 34.80 -32.24
C GLY A 50 -27.83 35.66 -31.27
N LYS A 51 -26.50 35.45 -31.27
CA LYS A 51 -25.48 36.49 -31.54
C LYS A 51 -24.07 35.90 -31.60
N ASP A 52 -23.42 36.16 -32.74
CA ASP A 52 -21.99 35.94 -32.97
C ASP A 52 -21.15 36.84 -32.05
N GLU A 53 -20.34 36.24 -31.17
CA GLU A 53 -19.17 36.89 -30.59
C GLU A 53 -17.94 35.96 -30.69
N ALA A 54 -16.84 36.56 -31.14
CA ALA A 54 -15.62 35.90 -31.59
C ALA A 54 -14.96 35.05 -30.48
N PHE A 55 -14.72 33.77 -30.78
CA PHE A 55 -13.88 32.89 -29.96
C PHE A 55 -12.41 33.31 -30.05
N GLY A 56 -12.00 34.19 -29.14
CA GLY A 56 -10.60 34.39 -28.80
C GLY A 56 -10.02 33.13 -28.18
N ALA A 57 -8.84 32.71 -28.63
CA ALA A 57 -8.11 31.56 -28.12
C ALA A 57 -8.00 31.61 -26.59
N LEU A 58 -8.67 30.68 -25.91
CA LEU A 58 -8.51 30.49 -24.48
C LEU A 58 -7.18 29.75 -24.27
N GLU A 59 -6.14 30.50 -23.90
CA GLU A 59 -4.92 29.92 -23.35
C GLU A 59 -5.30 28.98 -22.21
N SER A 60 -4.86 27.72 -22.30
CA SER A 60 -5.08 26.71 -21.28
C SER A 60 -4.42 27.16 -19.97
N TYR A 61 -5.22 27.73 -19.07
CA TYR A 61 -4.83 27.99 -17.70
C TYR A 61 -4.60 26.64 -17.00
N VAL A 62 -3.35 26.20 -16.99
CA VAL A 62 -2.89 25.12 -16.10
C VAL A 62 -2.84 25.71 -14.70
N PHE A 63 -3.89 25.48 -13.91
CA PHE A 63 -3.83 25.73 -12.48
C PHE A 63 -2.73 24.85 -11.88
N PRO A 64 -1.77 25.40 -11.12
CA PRO A 64 -0.89 24.57 -10.31
C PRO A 64 -1.76 23.81 -9.34
N VAL A 65 -1.87 22.49 -9.51
CA VAL A 65 -2.45 21.63 -8.46
C VAL A 65 -1.45 21.68 -7.32
N GLU A 66 -1.77 22.41 -6.25
CA GLU A 66 -1.03 22.32 -5.00
C GLU A 66 -1.03 20.84 -4.59
N GLU A 67 0.14 20.22 -4.62
CA GLU A 67 0.27 18.83 -4.17
C GLU A 67 0.01 18.79 -2.68
N VAL A 68 -1.19 18.34 -2.30
CA VAL A 68 -1.55 18.17 -0.90
C VAL A 68 -0.78 16.98 -0.35
N ASP A 69 -0.11 17.18 0.79
CA ASP A 69 0.62 16.14 1.48
C ASP A 69 -0.33 15.03 1.96
N LEU A 70 -0.01 13.79 1.59
CA LEU A 70 -0.76 12.59 1.97
C LEU A 70 -0.86 12.44 3.50
N ALA A 71 0.18 12.83 4.24
CA ALA A 71 0.16 12.75 5.70
C ALA A 71 -0.88 13.72 6.29
N VAL A 72 -1.04 14.90 5.70
CA VAL A 72 -2.07 15.89 6.10
C VAL A 72 -3.46 15.33 5.82
N LEU A 73 -3.71 14.82 4.60
CA LEU A 73 -5.01 14.24 4.21
C LEU A 73 -5.44 13.11 5.15
N LEU A 74 -4.52 12.19 5.47
CA LEU A 74 -4.81 11.08 6.38
C LEU A 74 -4.94 11.53 7.83
N SER A 75 -4.14 12.50 8.28
CA SER A 75 -4.29 13.11 9.61
C SER A 75 -5.69 13.70 9.79
N ASP A 76 -6.16 14.48 8.82
CA ASP A 76 -7.44 15.16 8.90
C ASP A 76 -8.62 14.19 8.80
N PHE A 77 -8.52 13.20 7.92
CA PHE A 77 -9.48 12.09 7.87
C PHE A 77 -9.58 11.37 9.24
N ARG A 78 -8.44 11.11 9.89
CA ARG A 78 -8.43 10.45 11.20
C ARG A 78 -9.06 11.31 12.29
N LYS A 79 -8.78 12.61 12.33
CA LYS A 79 -9.41 13.53 13.30
C LYS A 79 -10.92 13.59 13.15
N GLU A 80 -11.43 13.45 11.92
CA GLU A 80 -12.87 13.47 11.65
C GLU A 80 -13.55 12.14 11.99
N PHE A 81 -12.95 11.01 11.62
CA PHE A 81 -13.62 9.71 11.63
C PHE A 81 -13.15 8.74 12.72
N VAL A 82 -12.00 8.96 13.36
CA VAL A 82 -11.50 8.09 14.43
C VAL A 82 -11.78 8.73 15.78
N SER A 83 -12.41 7.98 16.69
CA SER A 83 -12.74 8.45 18.03
C SER A 83 -11.52 8.38 18.94
N ASP A 84 -11.23 9.50 19.61
CA ASP A 84 -10.20 9.55 20.63
C ASP A 84 -10.60 8.74 21.87
N GLY A 85 -9.68 7.90 22.36
CA GLY A 85 -9.80 7.17 23.63
C GLY A 85 -10.76 5.98 23.65
N LEU A 86 -11.55 5.74 22.60
CA LEU A 86 -12.41 4.56 22.50
C LEU A 86 -11.70 3.40 21.81
N VAL A 87 -11.77 2.21 22.43
CA VAL A 87 -11.08 1.01 21.99
C VAL A 87 -12.06 -0.13 21.71
N SER A 88 -11.78 -0.89 20.65
CA SER A 88 -12.48 -2.13 20.32
C SER A 88 -11.51 -3.31 20.42
N ASN A 89 -11.77 -4.25 21.33
CA ASN A 89 -10.96 -5.47 21.46
C ASN A 89 -11.25 -6.45 20.33
N ILE A 90 -10.21 -6.79 19.57
CA ILE A 90 -10.25 -7.66 18.41
C ILE A 90 -9.32 -8.85 18.64
N CYS A 91 -9.93 -10.02 18.79
CA CYS A 91 -9.21 -11.28 18.98
C CYS A 91 -8.92 -11.93 17.62
N ILE A 92 -7.64 -12.17 17.32
CA ILE A 92 -7.16 -12.67 16.02
C ILE A 92 -6.43 -14.01 16.18
N ARG A 93 -6.78 -14.97 15.33
CA ARG A 93 -6.02 -16.23 15.20
C ARG A 93 -5.04 -16.09 14.04
N ARG A 94 -3.73 -16.20 14.28
CA ARG A 94 -2.69 -16.07 13.23
C ARG A 94 -2.96 -16.95 12.00
N LYS A 95 -3.26 -18.24 12.22
CA LYS A 95 -3.56 -19.21 11.14
C LYS A 95 -4.88 -18.95 10.38
N LYS A 96 -5.73 -18.06 10.90
CA LYS A 96 -7.06 -17.72 10.35
C LYS A 96 -7.27 -16.22 10.43
N LEU A 97 -6.24 -15.44 10.07
CA LEU A 97 -6.20 -14.00 10.30
C LEU A 97 -7.33 -13.29 9.56
N LEU A 98 -7.45 -13.54 8.26
CA LEU A 98 -8.50 -12.96 7.41
C LEU A 98 -9.91 -13.34 7.89
N GLU A 99 -10.15 -14.63 8.18
CA GLU A 99 -11.43 -15.11 8.71
C GLU A 99 -11.79 -14.40 10.02
N SER A 100 -10.81 -14.21 10.91
CA SER A 100 -11.00 -13.55 12.21
C SER A 100 -11.27 -12.05 12.04
N ALA A 101 -10.56 -11.37 11.13
CA ALA A 101 -10.77 -9.97 10.79
C ALA A 101 -12.17 -9.72 10.20
N ILE A 102 -12.57 -10.52 9.19
CA ILE A 102 -13.91 -10.44 8.58
C ILE A 102 -14.99 -10.66 9.65
N LYS A 103 -14.83 -11.67 10.49
CA LYS A 103 -15.77 -11.95 11.58
C LYS A 103 -15.86 -10.78 12.56
N ALA A 104 -14.74 -10.13 12.88
CA ALA A 104 -14.70 -8.99 13.79
C ALA A 104 -15.48 -7.79 13.24
N ILE A 105 -15.19 -7.37 12.00
CA ILE A 105 -15.87 -6.21 11.37
C ILE A 105 -17.33 -6.50 11.00
N SER A 106 -17.75 -7.76 11.00
CA SER A 106 -19.13 -8.17 10.72
C SER A 106 -20.03 -8.19 11.97
N ARG A 107 -19.48 -7.91 13.16
CA ARG A 107 -20.28 -7.85 14.39
C ARG A 107 -21.18 -6.61 14.35
N VAL A 108 -22.44 -6.78 14.77
CA VAL A 108 -23.40 -5.67 14.90
C VAL A 108 -22.91 -4.57 15.85
N THR A 109 -22.10 -4.95 16.85
CA THR A 109 -21.51 -4.04 17.83
C THR A 109 -20.17 -3.47 17.38
N PHE A 110 -19.72 -3.72 16.15
CA PHE A 110 -18.45 -3.22 15.66
C PHE A 110 -18.54 -1.72 15.38
N CYS A 111 -17.68 -0.94 16.02
CA CYS A 111 -17.55 0.49 15.78
C CYS A 111 -16.24 0.75 15.03
N TRP A 112 -16.36 1.25 13.80
CA TRP A 112 -15.23 1.56 12.92
C TRP A 112 -14.32 2.66 13.47
N ASN A 113 -14.92 3.61 14.17
CA ASN A 113 -14.27 4.79 14.70
C ASN A 113 -13.39 4.45 15.91
N ASN A 114 -13.66 3.35 16.61
CA ASN A 114 -12.88 2.94 17.77
C ASN A 114 -11.52 2.39 17.34
N SER A 115 -10.48 2.74 18.09
CA SER A 115 -9.13 2.22 17.86
C SER A 115 -9.10 0.70 18.12
N PRO A 116 -8.58 -0.11 17.18
CA PRO A 116 -8.54 -1.55 17.35
C PRO A 116 -7.43 -1.97 18.31
N TYR A 117 -7.80 -2.64 19.41
CA TYR A 117 -6.85 -3.34 20.27
C TYR A 117 -6.75 -4.79 19.81
N ILE A 118 -5.59 -5.17 19.29
CA ILE A 118 -5.38 -6.49 18.70
C ILE A 118 -4.78 -7.43 19.74
N GLU A 119 -5.49 -8.52 20.00
CA GLU A 119 -5.01 -9.65 20.80
C GLU A 119 -4.85 -10.87 19.90
N PHE A 120 -3.62 -11.39 19.77
CA PHE A 120 -3.39 -12.67 19.13
C PHE A 120 -3.69 -13.81 20.10
N VAL A 121 -4.51 -14.78 19.69
CA VAL A 121 -4.92 -15.88 20.57
C VAL A 121 -3.71 -16.67 21.07
N GLY A 122 -3.54 -16.71 22.39
CA GLY A 122 -2.46 -17.46 23.05
C GLY A 122 -1.15 -16.68 23.18
N GLU A 123 -1.16 -15.38 22.88
CA GLU A 123 -0.02 -14.49 23.02
C GLU A 123 -0.36 -13.42 24.07
N ASP A 124 0.53 -13.21 25.04
CA ASP A 124 0.41 -12.11 26.00
C ASP A 124 0.79 -10.81 25.28
N GLY A 125 -0.22 -10.06 24.86
CA GLY A 125 -0.06 -8.76 24.23
C GLY A 125 -0.20 -7.65 25.26
N ASP A 126 0.92 -7.11 25.75
CA ASP A 126 0.88 -6.11 26.82
C ASP A 126 0.34 -4.74 26.38
N ASP A 127 0.31 -4.42 25.06
CA ASP A 127 0.07 -3.04 24.58
C ASP A 127 -0.63 -2.91 23.20
N MET A 128 -1.12 -1.70 22.90
CA MET A 128 -1.91 -1.34 21.72
C MET A 128 -1.11 -1.29 20.39
N GLY A 129 0.19 -0.97 20.41
CA GLY A 129 0.89 -0.48 19.21
C GLY A 129 1.51 -1.56 18.30
N GLY A 130 2.33 -2.45 18.87
CA GLY A 130 3.05 -3.49 18.13
C GLY A 130 2.12 -4.50 17.44
N PRO A 131 1.21 -5.15 18.20
CA PRO A 131 0.24 -6.10 17.66
C PRO A 131 -0.66 -5.50 16.56
N GLN A 132 -1.07 -4.24 16.71
CA GLN A 132 -1.88 -3.54 15.70
C GLN A 132 -1.13 -3.35 14.38
N ARG A 133 0.13 -2.89 14.42
CA ARG A 133 0.95 -2.72 13.20
C ARG A 133 1.17 -4.06 12.49
N GLU A 134 1.52 -5.09 13.26
CA GLU A 134 1.71 -6.42 12.71
C GLU A 134 0.41 -6.96 12.08
N PHE A 135 -0.72 -6.81 12.77
CA PHE A 135 -2.02 -7.25 12.27
C PHE A 135 -2.38 -6.61 10.94
N PHE A 136 -2.29 -5.28 10.81
CA PHE A 136 -2.66 -4.63 9.57
C PHE A 136 -1.71 -4.97 8.41
N ARG A 137 -0.41 -5.13 8.69
CA ARG A 137 0.56 -5.63 7.70
C ARG A 137 0.17 -7.02 7.20
N LEU A 138 -0.08 -7.96 8.11
CA LEU A 138 -0.49 -9.32 7.77
C LEU A 138 -1.87 -9.35 7.07
N LEU A 139 -2.79 -8.48 7.48
CA LEU A 139 -4.11 -8.36 6.86
C LEU A 139 -3.99 -7.93 5.41
N MET A 140 -3.14 -6.95 5.08
CA MET A 140 -2.95 -6.53 3.69
C MET A 140 -2.35 -7.64 2.82
N ILE A 141 -1.47 -8.48 3.39
CA ILE A 141 -0.95 -9.67 2.71
C ILE A 141 -2.10 -10.65 2.42
N GLU A 142 -2.90 -11.01 3.43
CA GLU A 142 -4.01 -11.95 3.28
C GLU A 142 -5.12 -11.43 2.35
N VAL A 143 -5.40 -10.12 2.35
CA VAL A 143 -6.34 -9.50 1.40
C VAL A 143 -5.85 -9.68 -0.04
N GLN A 144 -4.54 -9.57 -0.28
CA GLN A 144 -3.95 -9.77 -1.60
C GLN A 144 -3.91 -11.24 -2.03
N THR A 145 -3.54 -12.15 -1.12
CA THR A 145 -3.21 -13.54 -1.48
C THR A 145 -4.34 -14.53 -1.24
N SER A 146 -5.23 -14.27 -0.28
CA SER A 146 -6.22 -15.26 0.20
C SER A 146 -7.68 -14.92 -0.14
N MET A 147 -8.02 -13.65 -0.41
CA MET A 147 -9.40 -13.29 -0.77
C MET A 147 -9.81 -13.76 -2.17
N GLY A 148 -8.84 -13.97 -3.06
CA GLY A 148 -9.07 -14.39 -4.45
C GLY A 148 -9.72 -13.31 -5.31
N ILE A 149 -9.58 -12.04 -4.94
CA ILE A 149 -10.15 -10.90 -5.68
C ILE A 149 -9.16 -10.24 -6.63
N PHE A 150 -7.87 -10.54 -6.51
CA PHE A 150 -6.79 -10.01 -7.33
C PHE A 150 -6.16 -11.09 -8.19
N GLU A 151 -5.70 -10.71 -9.39
CA GLU A 151 -4.94 -11.54 -10.32
C GLU A 151 -3.77 -10.77 -10.93
N GLY A 152 -2.72 -11.46 -11.37
CA GLY A 152 -1.50 -10.85 -11.90
C GLY A 152 -0.27 -11.19 -11.08
N LYS A 153 0.79 -10.37 -11.22
CA LYS A 153 2.07 -10.58 -10.55
C LYS A 153 2.06 -9.92 -9.17
N ALA A 154 2.84 -10.43 -8.23
CA ALA A 154 3.00 -9.80 -6.92
C ALA A 154 3.49 -8.35 -7.09
N GLY A 155 2.80 -7.39 -6.45
CA GLY A 155 3.08 -5.96 -6.59
C GLY A 155 2.59 -5.31 -7.88
N GLN A 156 1.91 -6.05 -8.78
CA GLN A 156 1.26 -5.49 -9.95
C GLN A 156 0.05 -6.38 -10.33
N VAL A 157 -1.08 -6.08 -9.69
CA VAL A 157 -2.32 -6.86 -9.78
C VAL A 157 -3.47 -6.06 -10.38
N PHE A 158 -4.44 -6.81 -10.92
CA PHE A 158 -5.73 -6.35 -11.40
C PHE A 158 -6.86 -7.00 -10.59
N LEU A 159 -8.07 -6.46 -10.67
CA LEU A 159 -9.24 -7.14 -10.11
C LEU A 159 -9.63 -8.32 -11.00
N THR A 160 -9.90 -9.46 -10.38
CA THR A 160 -10.47 -10.64 -11.03
C THR A 160 -11.85 -10.34 -11.58
N TYR A 161 -12.20 -10.98 -12.70
CA TYR A 161 -13.56 -11.00 -13.21
C TYR A 161 -14.32 -12.24 -12.72
N ASP A 162 -14.64 -12.28 -11.42
CA ASP A 162 -15.33 -13.40 -10.77
C ASP A 162 -16.74 -12.99 -10.30
N GLN A 163 -17.77 -13.56 -10.93
CA GLN A 163 -19.18 -13.31 -10.59
C GLN A 163 -19.56 -13.91 -9.23
N ALA A 164 -19.02 -15.06 -8.84
CA ALA A 164 -19.32 -15.66 -7.55
C ALA A 164 -18.68 -14.85 -6.41
N ALA A 165 -17.49 -14.29 -6.63
CA ALA A 165 -16.88 -13.33 -5.70
C ALA A 165 -17.70 -12.04 -5.59
N LEU A 166 -18.24 -11.54 -6.71
CA LEU A 166 -19.09 -10.35 -6.75
C LEU A 166 -20.40 -10.57 -5.99
N ASP A 167 -21.11 -11.67 -6.25
CA ASP A 167 -22.34 -12.05 -5.56
C ASP A 167 -22.10 -12.29 -4.06
N GLY A 168 -20.93 -12.84 -3.71
CA GLY A 168 -20.48 -13.02 -2.34
C GLY A 168 -20.01 -11.74 -1.64
N HIS A 169 -20.11 -10.57 -2.28
CA HIS A 169 -19.66 -9.26 -1.77
C HIS A 169 -18.17 -9.24 -1.35
N LYS A 170 -17.31 -10.05 -1.97
CA LYS A 170 -15.91 -10.14 -1.58
C LYS A 170 -15.14 -8.85 -1.85
N TYR A 171 -15.41 -8.17 -2.97
CA TYR A 171 -14.74 -6.90 -3.29
C TYR A 171 -15.12 -5.82 -2.29
N PHE A 172 -16.39 -5.78 -1.86
CA PHE A 172 -16.87 -4.87 -0.81
C PHE A 172 -16.15 -5.12 0.52
N GLN A 173 -16.04 -6.39 0.92
CA GLN A 173 -15.32 -6.76 2.13
C GLN A 173 -13.83 -6.40 2.07
N ALA A 174 -13.19 -6.55 0.92
CA ALA A 174 -11.80 -6.15 0.75
C ALA A 174 -11.63 -4.63 0.91
N GLY A 175 -12.47 -3.83 0.24
CA GLY A 175 -12.48 -2.38 0.40
C GLY A 175 -12.65 -1.96 1.86
N ARG A 176 -13.57 -2.61 2.58
CA ARG A 176 -13.79 -2.43 4.02
C ARG A 176 -12.53 -2.67 4.86
N LEU A 177 -11.84 -3.79 4.63
CA LEU A 177 -10.62 -4.14 5.37
C LEU A 177 -9.47 -3.17 5.08
N ILE A 178 -9.35 -2.70 3.83
CA ILE A 178 -8.33 -1.73 3.42
C ILE A 178 -8.62 -0.37 4.05
N ALA A 179 -9.87 0.09 4.02
CA ALA A 179 -10.25 1.33 4.67
C ALA A 179 -10.02 1.29 6.19
N TRP A 180 -10.30 0.15 6.82
CA TRP A 180 -10.00 -0.06 8.23
C TRP A 180 -8.51 0.10 8.52
N SER A 181 -7.65 -0.51 7.70
CA SER A 181 -6.19 -0.41 7.84
C SER A 181 -5.72 1.04 7.71
N VAL A 182 -6.08 1.71 6.62
CA VAL A 182 -5.63 3.08 6.33
C VAL A 182 -6.09 4.07 7.39
N ALA A 183 -7.36 4.01 7.78
CA ALA A 183 -7.92 4.91 8.79
C ALA A 183 -7.26 4.75 10.18
N HIS A 184 -6.77 3.55 10.50
CA HIS A 184 -6.10 3.28 11.77
C HIS A 184 -4.57 3.30 11.66
N GLY A 185 -4.02 3.91 10.61
CA GLY A 185 -2.58 4.12 10.42
C GLY A 185 -1.80 2.89 9.94
N GLY A 186 -2.50 1.85 9.51
CA GLY A 186 -1.93 0.67 8.85
C GLY A 186 -1.64 0.88 7.36
N PRO A 187 -0.96 -0.09 6.71
CA PRO A 187 -0.66 -0.02 5.29
C PRO A 187 -1.91 -0.16 4.41
N CYS A 188 -1.81 0.31 3.17
CA CYS A 188 -2.76 0.02 2.11
C CYS A 188 -2.23 -1.13 1.23
N ILE A 189 -2.93 -1.49 0.15
CA ILE A 189 -2.63 -2.68 -0.66
C ILE A 189 -1.32 -2.60 -1.46
N LYS A 190 -0.89 -1.41 -1.90
CA LYS A 190 0.40 -1.19 -2.60
C LYS A 190 0.72 -2.20 -3.71
N ALA A 191 -0.30 -2.63 -4.45
CA ALA A 191 -0.16 -3.73 -5.40
C ALA A 191 -0.89 -3.51 -6.72
N LEU A 192 -1.81 -2.54 -6.82
CA LEU A 192 -2.53 -2.31 -8.07
C LEU A 192 -1.57 -1.87 -9.17
N ASP A 193 -1.85 -2.29 -10.39
CA ASP A 193 -1.26 -1.66 -11.56
C ASP A 193 -1.57 -0.15 -11.59
N PRO A 194 -0.58 0.72 -11.89
CA PRO A 194 -0.79 2.17 -11.92
C PRO A 194 -1.90 2.61 -12.89
N SER A 195 -2.02 1.96 -14.05
CA SER A 195 -3.04 2.30 -15.04
C SER A 195 -4.44 1.92 -14.55
N LEU A 196 -4.56 0.77 -13.87
CA LEU A 196 -5.82 0.39 -13.21
C LEU A 196 -6.20 1.41 -12.14
N TYR A 197 -5.26 1.77 -11.25
CA TYR A 197 -5.54 2.74 -10.18
C TYR A 197 -5.98 4.11 -10.74
N GLN A 198 -5.32 4.60 -11.79
CA GLN A 198 -5.70 5.83 -12.48
C GLN A 198 -7.13 5.76 -13.04
N LEU A 199 -7.47 4.66 -13.71
CA LEU A 199 -8.82 4.44 -14.24
C LEU A 199 -9.88 4.36 -13.12
N MET A 200 -9.59 3.68 -12.00
CA MET A 200 -10.47 3.65 -10.83
C MET A 200 -10.70 5.05 -10.23
N CYS A 201 -9.71 5.93 -10.35
CA CYS A 201 -9.80 7.33 -9.95
C CYS A 201 -10.42 8.26 -11.00
N GLY A 202 -10.99 7.71 -12.08
CA GLY A 202 -11.59 8.47 -13.19
C GLY A 202 -10.57 9.26 -14.02
N GLN A 203 -9.29 8.87 -13.98
CA GLN A 203 -8.25 9.45 -14.86
C GLN A 203 -8.08 8.58 -16.12
N GLU A 204 -7.56 9.18 -17.19
CA GLU A 204 -7.30 8.49 -18.46
C GLU A 204 -5.79 8.33 -18.68
N PRO A 205 -5.20 7.15 -18.37
CA PRO A 205 -3.79 6.88 -18.63
C PRO A 205 -3.49 6.70 -20.12
N GLN A 206 -2.22 6.90 -20.50
CA GLN A 206 -1.73 6.58 -21.85
C GLN A 206 -1.54 5.07 -22.00
N LEU A 207 -2.54 4.39 -22.57
CA LEU A 207 -2.55 2.94 -22.70
C LEU A 207 -1.96 2.43 -24.02
N GLU A 208 -1.66 3.33 -24.97
CA GLU A 208 -1.04 2.98 -26.26
C GLU A 208 0.33 2.30 -26.09
N GLN A 209 1.00 2.57 -24.97
CA GLN A 209 2.32 2.04 -24.60
C GLN A 209 2.27 1.05 -23.44
N PHE A 210 1.07 0.63 -23.03
CA PHE A 210 0.90 -0.30 -21.92
C PHE A 210 1.66 -1.61 -22.16
N ASP A 211 2.37 -2.13 -21.17
CA ASP A 211 3.04 -3.42 -21.29
C ASP A 211 2.04 -4.57 -21.13
N CYS A 212 1.55 -5.12 -22.24
CA CYS A 212 0.63 -6.25 -22.19
C CYS A 212 1.22 -7.52 -21.54
N SER A 213 2.53 -7.62 -21.31
CA SER A 213 3.15 -8.79 -20.65
C SER A 213 2.77 -8.94 -19.17
N VAL A 214 2.16 -7.91 -18.59
CA VAL A 214 1.69 -7.91 -17.19
C VAL A 214 0.25 -8.42 -17.06
N LEU A 215 -0.49 -8.55 -18.16
CA LEU A 215 -1.88 -9.03 -18.13
C LEU A 215 -1.93 -10.46 -17.58
N PRO A 216 -2.91 -10.83 -16.73
CA PRO A 216 -2.96 -12.15 -16.11
C PRO A 216 -3.12 -13.32 -17.10
N ASP A 217 -3.90 -13.13 -18.17
CA ASP A 217 -4.28 -14.17 -19.12
C ASP A 217 -3.29 -14.27 -20.30
N PRO A 218 -2.54 -15.39 -20.45
CA PRO A 218 -1.56 -15.58 -21.54
C PRO A 218 -2.15 -15.49 -22.95
N ASP A 219 -3.41 -15.88 -23.15
CA ASP A 219 -4.07 -15.81 -24.45
C ASP A 219 -4.36 -14.36 -24.81
N VAL A 220 -4.81 -13.56 -23.83
CA VAL A 220 -4.99 -12.12 -23.98
C VAL A 220 -3.65 -11.44 -24.27
N GLN A 221 -2.57 -11.81 -23.55
CA GLN A 221 -1.23 -11.29 -23.85
C GLN A 221 -0.82 -11.57 -25.30
N SER A 222 -1.03 -12.80 -25.77
CA SER A 222 -0.68 -13.22 -27.13
C SER A 222 -1.44 -12.41 -28.19
N ARG A 223 -2.75 -12.25 -28.00
CA ARG A 223 -3.62 -11.47 -28.91
C ARG A 223 -3.27 -9.98 -28.89
N ALA A 224 -3.05 -9.39 -27.71
CA ALA A 224 -2.64 -8.00 -27.55
C ALA A 224 -1.29 -7.72 -28.24
N LYS A 225 -0.32 -8.64 -28.12
CA LYS A 225 0.97 -8.57 -28.84
C LYS A 225 0.78 -8.57 -30.36
N ARG A 226 -0.17 -9.34 -30.90
CA ARG A 226 -0.48 -9.34 -32.34
C ARG A 226 -1.00 -7.99 -32.83
N ILE A 227 -1.82 -7.30 -32.03
CA ILE A 227 -2.26 -5.93 -32.34
C ILE A 227 -1.05 -4.99 -32.43
N LEU A 228 -0.14 -5.04 -31.46
CA LEU A 228 1.08 -4.21 -31.45
C LEU A 228 2.05 -4.51 -32.60
N GLN A 229 2.02 -5.74 -33.13
CA GLN A 229 2.87 -6.17 -34.26
C GLN A 229 2.32 -5.75 -35.62
N CYS A 230 1.05 -5.30 -35.68
CA CYS A 230 0.41 -4.88 -36.91
C CYS A 230 1.01 -3.55 -37.42
N LYS A 231 1.73 -3.59 -38.56
CA LYS A 231 2.43 -2.43 -39.11
C LYS A 231 2.03 -2.08 -40.55
N THR A 232 1.42 -3.03 -41.27
CA THR A 232 1.05 -2.91 -42.68
C THR A 232 -0.45 -3.12 -42.90
N ALA A 233 -0.94 -2.82 -44.11
CA ALA A 233 -2.36 -2.97 -44.44
C ALA A 233 -2.73 -4.46 -44.58
N GLU A 234 -1.75 -5.26 -45.02
CA GLU A 234 -1.81 -6.71 -45.07
C GLU A 234 -1.89 -7.31 -43.67
N ASP A 235 -1.07 -6.83 -42.72
CA ASP A 235 -1.16 -7.26 -41.32
C ASP A 235 -2.53 -6.93 -40.72
N LEU A 236 -3.05 -5.74 -41.02
CA LEU A 236 -4.37 -5.30 -40.54
C LEU A 236 -5.49 -6.16 -41.09
N SER A 237 -5.44 -6.50 -42.38
CA SER A 237 -6.42 -7.38 -43.02
C SER A 237 -6.40 -8.77 -42.37
N ALA A 238 -5.22 -9.31 -42.07
CA ALA A 238 -5.07 -10.57 -41.34
C ALA A 238 -5.57 -10.46 -39.88
N LEU A 239 -5.28 -9.35 -39.21
CA LEU A 239 -5.75 -9.07 -37.84
C LEU A 239 -7.29 -9.00 -37.79
N GLN A 240 -7.92 -8.34 -38.77
CA GLN A 240 -9.37 -8.25 -38.89
C GLN A 240 -10.02 -9.62 -39.10
N GLN A 241 -9.41 -10.48 -39.92
CA GLN A 241 -9.90 -11.84 -40.15
C GLN A 241 -9.74 -12.73 -38.91
N ASP A 242 -8.61 -12.64 -38.22
CA ASP A 242 -8.28 -13.57 -37.13
C ASP A 242 -8.77 -13.13 -35.75
N LEU A 243 -8.75 -11.82 -35.48
CA LEU A 243 -9.03 -11.23 -34.16
C LEU A 243 -10.12 -10.15 -34.20
N GLY A 244 -10.71 -9.85 -35.36
CA GLY A 244 -11.71 -8.79 -35.51
C GLY A 244 -12.91 -8.97 -34.57
N ASP A 245 -13.48 -10.18 -34.49
CA ASP A 245 -14.60 -10.47 -33.60
C ASP A 245 -14.23 -10.26 -32.13
N TRP A 246 -13.07 -10.76 -31.71
CA TRP A 246 -12.57 -10.59 -30.34
C TRP A 246 -12.30 -9.13 -29.97
N ILE A 247 -11.75 -8.33 -30.90
CA ILE A 247 -11.55 -6.89 -30.71
C ILE A 247 -12.91 -6.16 -30.65
N SER A 248 -13.87 -6.57 -31.49
CA SER A 248 -15.23 -6.05 -31.48
C SER A 248 -15.95 -6.32 -30.15
N GLU A 249 -15.82 -7.52 -29.60
CA GLU A 249 -16.33 -7.91 -28.27
C GLU A 249 -15.72 -7.09 -27.12
N CYS A 250 -14.50 -6.56 -27.30
CA CYS A 250 -13.89 -5.62 -26.35
C CYS A 250 -14.52 -4.21 -26.41
N GLY A 251 -15.52 -3.98 -27.28
CA GLY A 251 -16.18 -2.70 -27.48
C GLY A 251 -15.61 -1.87 -28.64
N VAL A 252 -14.92 -2.51 -29.59
CA VAL A 252 -14.25 -1.83 -30.72
C VAL A 252 -14.79 -2.34 -32.07
N PRO A 253 -16.09 -2.16 -32.39
CA PRO A 253 -16.68 -2.66 -33.63
C PRO A 253 -16.07 -2.00 -34.88
N GLY A 254 -15.46 -0.83 -34.73
CA GLY A 254 -14.77 -0.10 -35.81
C GLY A 254 -13.52 -0.81 -36.36
N ILE A 255 -13.07 -1.92 -35.76
CA ILE A 255 -11.91 -2.70 -36.24
C ILE A 255 -12.02 -3.11 -37.71
N PHE A 256 -13.21 -3.48 -38.18
CA PHE A 256 -13.43 -3.95 -39.56
C PHE A 256 -13.32 -2.84 -40.62
N SER A 257 -13.44 -1.57 -40.21
CA SER A 257 -13.28 -0.40 -41.07
C SER A 257 -12.03 0.41 -40.73
N ALA A 258 -11.22 -0.07 -39.78
CA ALA A 258 -10.08 0.67 -39.27
C ALA A 258 -8.96 0.78 -40.31
N THR A 259 -8.12 1.79 -40.11
CA THR A 259 -6.86 2.00 -40.82
C THR A 259 -5.67 1.71 -39.90
N ILE A 260 -4.48 1.53 -40.47
CA ILE A 260 -3.25 1.25 -39.69
C ILE A 260 -3.00 2.33 -38.63
N GLY A 261 -3.31 3.60 -38.93
CA GLY A 261 -3.11 4.72 -38.00
C GLY A 261 -3.93 4.62 -36.71
N GLU A 262 -5.00 3.81 -36.70
CA GLU A 262 -5.90 3.63 -35.56
C GLU A 262 -5.49 2.46 -34.66
N ILE A 263 -4.52 1.62 -35.07
CA ILE A 263 -4.06 0.45 -34.31
C ILE A 263 -3.61 0.78 -32.88
N PRO A 264 -2.82 1.85 -32.62
CA PRO A 264 -2.45 2.19 -31.24
C PRO A 264 -3.67 2.48 -30.34
N LYS A 265 -4.70 3.10 -30.91
CA LYS A 265 -5.94 3.44 -30.22
C LYS A 265 -6.85 2.21 -30.01
N ILE A 266 -6.91 1.31 -30.99
CA ILE A 266 -7.57 0.02 -30.84
C ILE A 266 -6.90 -0.78 -29.71
N TYR A 267 -5.56 -0.79 -29.65
CA TYR A 267 -4.81 -1.42 -28.59
C TYR A 267 -5.16 -0.83 -27.22
N SER A 268 -5.19 0.50 -27.06
CA SER A 268 -5.55 1.14 -25.80
C SER A 268 -6.97 0.78 -25.35
N TYR A 269 -7.93 0.68 -26.27
CA TYR A 269 -9.29 0.22 -25.95
C TYR A 269 -9.35 -1.23 -25.49
N VAL A 270 -8.64 -2.15 -26.16
CA VAL A 270 -8.57 -3.56 -25.75
C VAL A 270 -7.94 -3.68 -24.36
N VAL A 271 -6.84 -2.96 -24.10
CA VAL A 271 -6.21 -2.93 -22.77
C VAL A 271 -7.20 -2.40 -21.73
N LYS A 272 -7.84 -1.24 -21.97
CA LYS A 272 -8.82 -0.63 -21.06
C LYS A 272 -9.98 -1.58 -20.76
N HIS A 273 -10.44 -2.33 -21.75
CA HIS A 273 -11.45 -3.36 -21.58
C HIS A 273 -11.01 -4.39 -20.54
N TYR A 274 -9.81 -4.95 -20.69
CA TYR A 274 -9.32 -6.04 -19.86
C TYR A 274 -8.90 -5.63 -18.45
N ILE A 275 -8.36 -4.43 -18.28
CA ILE A 275 -7.88 -3.99 -16.95
C ILE A 275 -8.99 -3.34 -16.13
N PHE A 276 -10.00 -2.72 -16.75
CA PHE A 276 -10.97 -1.88 -16.05
C PHE A 276 -12.43 -2.09 -16.43
N LEU A 277 -12.80 -2.01 -17.72
CA LEU A 277 -14.23 -1.99 -18.09
C LEU A 277 -14.94 -3.30 -17.78
N ARG A 278 -14.29 -4.45 -18.06
CA ARG A 278 -14.86 -5.77 -17.75
C ARG A 278 -15.09 -5.96 -16.25
N THR A 279 -14.26 -5.33 -15.41
CA THR A 279 -14.28 -5.43 -13.95
C THR A 279 -14.98 -4.24 -13.28
N ALA A 280 -15.67 -3.38 -14.03
CA ALA A 280 -16.26 -2.15 -13.50
C ALA A 280 -17.21 -2.37 -12.30
N LYS A 281 -18.01 -3.44 -12.31
CA LYS A 281 -18.86 -3.79 -11.15
C LYS A 281 -18.04 -4.21 -9.92
N MET A 282 -16.94 -4.93 -10.12
CA MET A 282 -16.02 -5.34 -9.06
C MET A 282 -15.28 -4.12 -8.49
N VAL A 283 -14.84 -3.20 -9.35
CA VAL A 283 -14.27 -1.91 -8.97
C VAL A 283 -15.28 -1.11 -8.14
N ASN A 284 -16.52 -0.97 -8.61
CA ASN A 284 -17.55 -0.22 -7.88
C ASN A 284 -17.82 -0.84 -6.51
N GLN A 285 -18.01 -2.16 -6.45
CA GLN A 285 -18.22 -2.84 -5.18
C GLN A 285 -17.02 -2.69 -4.22
N PHE A 286 -15.78 -2.72 -4.74
CA PHE A 286 -14.56 -2.47 -3.97
C PHE A 286 -14.53 -1.06 -3.39
N THR A 287 -14.81 -0.05 -4.22
CA THR A 287 -14.76 1.37 -3.81
C THR A 287 -15.90 1.74 -2.87
N GLU A 288 -17.10 1.17 -3.04
CA GLU A 288 -18.20 1.23 -2.08
C GLU A 288 -17.78 0.65 -0.70
N GLY A 289 -17.05 -0.47 -0.71
CA GLY A 289 -16.51 -1.08 0.50
C GLY A 289 -15.56 -0.15 1.25
N MET A 290 -14.73 0.60 0.53
CA MET A 290 -13.85 1.60 1.13
C MET A 290 -14.64 2.82 1.63
N ASN A 291 -15.61 3.30 0.86
CA ASN A 291 -16.46 4.44 1.22
C ASN A 291 -17.37 4.16 2.43
N ALA A 292 -17.64 2.89 2.75
CA ALA A 292 -18.37 2.49 3.95
C ALA A 292 -17.73 3.01 5.25
N PHE A 293 -16.45 3.41 5.23
CA PHE A 293 -15.83 4.17 6.30
C PHE A 293 -15.48 5.59 5.83
N GLY A 294 -16.33 6.56 6.17
CA GLY A 294 -16.04 7.99 6.01
C GLY A 294 -15.83 8.48 4.58
N ASN A 295 -16.35 7.77 3.56
CA ASN A 295 -16.12 8.10 2.14
C ASN A 295 -14.62 8.15 1.77
N LEU A 296 -13.80 7.26 2.36
CA LEU A 296 -12.35 7.25 2.16
C LEU A 296 -11.95 7.14 0.68
N TRP A 297 -12.67 6.37 -0.14
CA TRP A 297 -12.35 6.28 -1.56
C TRP A 297 -12.61 7.59 -2.31
N ASP A 298 -13.61 8.36 -1.93
CA ASP A 298 -13.83 9.67 -2.55
C ASP A 298 -12.69 10.64 -2.22
N LEU A 299 -12.14 10.59 -1.00
CA LEU A 299 -10.91 11.30 -0.64
C LEU A 299 -9.72 10.87 -1.51
N VAL A 300 -9.56 9.55 -1.72
CA VAL A 300 -8.54 8.97 -2.60
C VAL A 300 -8.70 9.46 -4.03
N ARG A 301 -9.90 9.36 -4.60
CA ARG A 301 -10.20 9.77 -5.98
C ARG A 301 -9.87 11.25 -6.20
N ASN A 302 -10.28 12.12 -5.26
CA ASN A 302 -10.05 13.56 -5.34
C ASN A 302 -8.57 13.94 -5.20
N ASN A 303 -7.77 13.10 -4.54
CA ASN A 303 -6.33 13.32 -4.29
C ASN A 303 -5.47 12.19 -4.87
N TRP A 304 -5.84 11.68 -6.04
CA TRP A 304 -5.32 10.41 -6.56
C TRP A 304 -3.79 10.36 -6.67
N ILE A 305 -3.14 11.49 -6.97
CA ILE A 305 -1.67 11.59 -7.05
C ILE A 305 -1.03 11.33 -5.68
N ALA A 306 -1.56 11.95 -4.63
CA ALA A 306 -1.05 11.80 -3.26
C ALA A 306 -1.19 10.35 -2.78
N PHE A 307 -2.29 9.68 -3.14
CA PHE A 307 -2.56 8.29 -2.75
C PHE A 307 -1.92 7.22 -3.65
N LEU A 308 -1.29 7.60 -4.76
CA LEU A 308 -0.65 6.66 -5.69
C LEU A 308 0.31 5.67 -4.97
N PRO A 309 1.18 6.09 -4.04
CA PRO A 309 2.07 5.18 -3.30
C PRO A 309 1.37 4.26 -2.29
N CYS A 310 0.10 4.52 -1.96
CA CYS A 310 -0.70 3.65 -1.09
C CYS A 310 -1.32 2.48 -1.87
N PHE A 311 -1.71 2.70 -3.12
CA PHE A 311 -2.44 1.69 -3.90
C PHE A 311 -1.56 0.93 -4.86
N THR A 312 -0.48 1.54 -5.35
CA THR A 312 0.43 0.96 -6.34
C THR A 312 1.76 0.60 -5.71
N ASN A 313 2.44 -0.40 -6.28
CA ASN A 313 3.77 -0.76 -5.81
C ASN A 313 4.80 0.25 -6.32
N MET A 314 5.05 1.27 -5.52
CA MET A 314 6.14 2.23 -5.74
C MET A 314 7.36 1.90 -4.86
N ARG A 315 7.40 0.72 -4.22
CA ARG A 315 8.46 0.40 -3.26
C ARG A 315 9.81 0.32 -3.97
N THR A 316 10.75 1.10 -3.46
CA THR A 316 12.18 0.84 -3.64
C THR A 316 12.68 0.09 -2.41
N PRO A 317 13.58 -0.90 -2.56
CA PRO A 317 14.23 -1.52 -1.41
C PRO A 317 14.83 -0.45 -0.48
N LEU A 318 14.77 -0.68 0.83
CA LEU A 318 15.48 0.19 1.77
C LEU A 318 16.99 0.15 1.48
N THR A 319 17.64 1.29 1.61
CA THR A 319 19.10 1.37 1.60
C THR A 319 19.59 1.46 3.03
N LYS A 320 20.86 1.12 3.26
CA LYS A 320 21.52 1.28 4.56
C LYS A 320 21.36 2.69 5.10
N SER A 321 21.48 3.70 4.23
CA SER A 321 21.35 5.10 4.63
C SER A 321 19.93 5.47 5.06
N SER A 322 18.89 5.06 4.30
CA SER A 322 17.50 5.34 4.67
C SER A 322 17.08 4.53 5.89
N PHE A 323 17.48 3.26 5.98
CA PHE A 323 17.25 2.40 7.13
C PHE A 323 17.85 2.99 8.41
N LYS A 324 19.12 3.41 8.39
CA LYS A 324 19.77 4.04 9.55
C LYS A 324 19.09 5.34 10.00
N ALA A 325 18.56 6.12 9.07
CA ALA A 325 17.90 7.39 9.39
C ALA A 325 16.60 7.19 10.20
N ILE A 326 16.02 5.99 10.19
CA ILE A 326 14.85 5.63 11.00
C ILE A 326 15.21 5.58 12.50
N PHE A 327 16.43 5.16 12.84
CA PHE A 327 16.80 4.82 14.21
C PHE A 327 17.66 5.89 14.89
N LYS A 328 17.47 6.03 16.20
CA LYS A 328 18.44 6.66 17.12
C LYS A 328 19.19 5.59 17.92
N TYR A 329 20.39 5.93 18.39
CA TYR A 329 21.23 5.01 19.19
C TYR A 329 21.30 5.51 20.63
N GLU A 330 20.87 4.68 21.58
CA GLU A 330 20.84 4.97 23.01
C GLU A 330 22.11 4.50 23.68
N TYR A 331 23.15 5.33 23.60
CA TYR A 331 24.45 4.99 24.18
C TYR A 331 24.59 5.38 25.65
N SER A 332 25.41 4.60 26.36
CA SER A 332 25.96 4.97 27.66
C SER A 332 26.82 6.25 27.59
N PRO A 333 27.03 6.95 28.73
CA PRO A 333 27.89 8.12 28.78
C PRO A 333 29.31 7.86 28.26
N ARG A 334 29.87 8.85 27.57
CA ARG A 334 31.25 8.80 27.06
C ARG A 334 32.25 8.57 28.19
N GLY A 335 33.27 7.72 27.92
CA GLY A 335 34.32 7.38 28.89
C GLY A 335 33.96 6.22 29.83
N THR A 336 32.83 5.55 29.62
CA THR A 336 32.46 4.34 30.38
C THR A 336 32.88 3.07 29.64
N ASN A 337 33.16 1.99 30.38
CA ASN A 337 33.42 0.67 29.79
C ASN A 337 32.21 0.14 28.99
N HIS A 338 30.99 0.56 29.36
CA HIS A 338 29.80 0.23 28.57
C HIS A 338 29.82 0.90 27.21
N ARG A 339 30.17 2.19 27.15
CA ARG A 339 30.27 2.94 25.89
C ARG A 339 31.27 2.31 24.92
N GLU A 340 32.44 1.90 25.39
CA GLU A 340 33.46 1.25 24.54
C GLU A 340 32.91 -0.04 23.90
N LYS A 341 32.28 -0.89 24.72
CA LYS A 341 31.66 -2.14 24.24
C LYS A 341 30.46 -1.92 23.31
N GLU A 342 29.70 -0.85 23.52
CA GLU A 342 28.61 -0.45 22.62
C GLU A 342 29.18 -0.03 21.26
N GLU A 343 30.29 0.71 21.23
CA GLU A 343 30.98 1.11 19.99
C GLU A 343 31.53 -0.09 19.22
N ASP A 344 32.11 -1.09 19.90
CA ASP A 344 32.52 -2.36 19.28
C ASP A 344 31.34 -3.05 18.58
N THR A 345 30.21 -3.12 19.28
CA THR A 345 28.99 -3.76 18.77
C THR A 345 28.42 -2.98 17.59
N ILE A 346 28.42 -1.64 17.66
CA ILE A 346 27.93 -0.80 16.57
C ILE A 346 28.84 -0.88 15.36
N TYR A 347 30.15 -1.03 15.53
CA TYR A 347 31.04 -1.32 14.41
C TYR A 347 30.64 -2.63 13.71
N SER A 348 30.45 -3.71 14.46
CA SER A 348 29.95 -4.98 13.92
C SER A 348 28.57 -4.84 13.26
N TRP A 349 27.65 -4.07 13.86
CA TRP A 349 26.33 -3.77 13.31
C TRP A 349 26.43 -3.06 11.96
N GLU A 350 27.30 -2.06 11.83
CA GLU A 350 27.53 -1.36 10.58
C GLU A 350 28.03 -2.29 9.47
N LEU A 351 28.87 -3.27 9.82
CA LEU A 351 29.34 -4.29 8.87
C LEU A 351 28.22 -5.25 8.47
N VAL A 352 27.37 -5.69 9.41
CA VAL A 352 26.16 -6.47 9.10
C VAL A 352 25.25 -5.69 8.14
N LEU A 353 25.02 -4.40 8.38
CA LEU A 353 24.23 -3.57 7.46
C LEU A 353 24.87 -3.45 6.07
N ASN A 354 26.21 -3.50 5.96
CA ASN A 354 26.88 -3.56 4.65
C ASN A 354 26.61 -4.91 3.96
N LEU A 355 26.65 -6.04 4.68
CA LEU A 355 26.30 -7.34 4.11
C LEU A 355 24.90 -7.33 3.48
N ILE A 356 23.94 -6.69 4.16
CA ILE A 356 22.56 -6.55 3.66
C ILE A 356 22.53 -5.68 2.39
N GLU A 357 23.16 -4.51 2.42
CA GLU A 357 23.26 -3.59 1.27
C GLU A 357 23.90 -4.27 0.05
N ASP A 358 24.99 -5.00 0.29
CA ASP A 358 25.77 -5.72 -0.73
C ASP A 358 25.12 -7.05 -1.15
N LYS A 359 23.97 -7.40 -0.56
CA LYS A 359 23.21 -8.64 -0.83
C LYS A 359 24.04 -9.91 -0.62
N LEU A 360 24.92 -9.90 0.38
CA LEU A 360 25.77 -11.02 0.78
C LEU A 360 25.12 -11.92 1.86
N THR A 361 23.87 -11.62 2.23
CA THR A 361 23.06 -12.36 3.21
C THR A 361 21.60 -12.41 2.76
N GLU A 362 20.86 -13.42 3.24
CA GLU A 362 19.41 -13.52 3.08
C GLU A 362 18.63 -12.52 3.93
N LEU A 363 19.21 -12.09 5.07
CA LEU A 363 18.61 -11.08 5.95
C LEU A 363 18.44 -9.75 5.21
N THR A 364 17.25 -9.18 5.23
CA THR A 364 16.93 -7.89 4.58
C THR A 364 16.73 -6.76 5.58
N PHE A 365 16.75 -5.51 5.11
CA PHE A 365 16.39 -4.36 5.96
C PHE A 365 14.92 -4.41 6.38
N GLU A 366 14.05 -4.90 5.50
CA GLU A 366 12.63 -5.11 5.77
C GLU A 366 12.43 -6.16 6.87
N ASP A 367 13.19 -7.26 6.88
CA ASP A 367 13.14 -8.27 7.95
C ASP A 367 13.50 -7.65 9.31
N LEU A 368 14.57 -6.83 9.34
CA LEU A 368 14.96 -6.12 10.55
C LEU A 368 13.91 -5.08 10.97
N LEU A 369 13.33 -4.35 10.03
CA LEU A 369 12.31 -3.36 10.34
C LEU A 369 11.04 -4.01 10.90
N ILE A 370 10.62 -5.16 10.35
CA ILE A 370 9.49 -5.95 10.88
C ILE A 370 9.82 -6.45 12.28
N PHE A 371 11.01 -7.01 12.48
CA PHE A 371 11.44 -7.51 13.79
C PHE A 371 11.40 -6.40 14.85
N ILE A 372 11.83 -5.18 14.51
CA ILE A 372 11.93 -4.07 15.46
C ILE A 372 10.60 -3.35 15.67
N THR A 373 9.77 -3.21 14.63
CA THR A 373 8.62 -2.30 14.65
C THR A 373 7.27 -2.96 14.40
N GLY A 374 7.26 -4.19 13.87
CA GLY A 374 6.07 -4.88 13.36
C GLY A 374 5.64 -4.44 11.95
N ALA A 375 6.29 -3.43 11.37
CA ALA A 375 6.03 -2.91 10.02
C ALA A 375 7.20 -3.22 9.08
N ASP A 376 6.90 -3.44 7.80
CA ASP A 376 7.89 -3.69 6.74
C ASP A 376 8.34 -2.39 6.03
N GLU A 377 7.78 -1.26 6.44
CA GLU A 377 8.11 0.08 5.94
C GLU A 377 7.70 1.13 6.98
N VAL A 378 8.15 2.37 6.77
CA VAL A 378 7.68 3.51 7.56
C VAL A 378 6.21 3.78 7.22
N PRO A 379 5.29 3.79 8.21
CA PRO A 379 3.88 4.14 7.96
C PRO A 379 3.76 5.53 7.35
N THR A 380 2.70 5.79 6.59
CA THR A 380 2.48 7.10 5.95
C THR A 380 2.38 8.25 6.96
N LEU A 381 1.86 7.97 8.17
CA LEU A 381 1.80 8.94 9.27
C LEU A 381 3.08 8.96 10.13
N GLY A 382 4.13 8.25 9.71
CA GLY A 382 5.34 8.02 10.48
C GLY A 382 5.15 7.06 11.65
N PHE A 383 6.23 6.82 12.40
CA PHE A 383 6.14 6.13 13.68
C PHE A 383 5.77 7.13 14.80
N PRO A 384 4.99 6.69 15.82
CA PRO A 384 4.54 7.57 16.90
C PRO A 384 5.68 7.96 17.86
N ASN A 385 6.75 7.15 17.90
CA ASN A 385 7.98 7.41 18.63
C ASN A 385 9.15 7.06 17.70
N LYS A 386 10.30 7.71 17.89
CA LYS A 386 11.47 7.44 17.06
C LYS A 386 12.05 6.08 17.43
N PRO A 387 12.08 5.10 16.51
CA PRO A 387 12.67 3.79 16.78
C PRO A 387 14.11 3.91 17.28
N SER A 388 14.53 2.99 18.13
CA SER A 388 15.84 3.06 18.77
C SER A 388 16.61 1.75 18.76
N ILE A 389 17.93 1.87 18.89
CA ILE A 389 18.85 0.77 19.17
C ILE A 389 19.44 1.03 20.54
N ASP A 390 19.20 0.10 21.45
CA ASP A 390 19.68 0.08 22.83
C ASP A 390 20.51 -1.20 23.06
N PHE A 391 21.10 -1.34 24.24
CA PHE A 391 22.09 -2.37 24.52
C PHE A 391 21.86 -3.07 25.85
N TYR A 392 22.16 -4.36 25.89
CA TYR A 392 22.15 -5.16 27.10
C TYR A 392 23.52 -5.81 27.34
N THR A 393 23.80 -6.13 28.61
CA THR A 393 25.03 -6.85 28.99
C THR A 393 24.71 -8.34 29.05
N GLN A 394 25.53 -9.16 28.38
CA GLN A 394 25.45 -10.62 28.50
C GLN A 394 25.87 -11.04 29.92
N GLU A 395 25.06 -11.87 30.57
CA GLU A 395 25.44 -12.50 31.83
C GLU A 395 26.43 -13.64 31.58
N VAL A 396 27.35 -13.87 32.51
CA VAL A 396 28.38 -14.91 32.36
C VAL A 396 27.72 -16.27 32.24
N GLY A 397 28.03 -16.99 31.15
CA GLY A 397 27.47 -18.32 30.87
C GLY A 397 26.07 -18.30 30.23
N VAL A 398 25.49 -17.12 29.99
CA VAL A 398 24.22 -16.96 29.29
C VAL A 398 24.49 -16.41 27.90
N ARG A 399 23.89 -17.04 26.87
CA ARG A 399 23.89 -16.51 25.51
C ARG A 399 22.49 -16.02 25.19
N ARG A 400 22.21 -14.76 25.53
CA ARG A 400 20.96 -14.11 25.14
C ARG A 400 21.07 -13.66 23.69
N LEU A 401 20.01 -13.85 22.91
CA LEU A 401 19.93 -13.35 21.54
C LEU A 401 19.50 -11.88 21.53
N PRO A 402 19.85 -11.10 20.49
CA PRO A 402 19.19 -9.83 20.22
C PRO A 402 17.67 -9.98 20.28
N TYR A 403 16.99 -9.00 20.86
CA TYR A 403 15.54 -9.02 20.97
C TYR A 403 15.00 -7.63 20.69
N ALA A 404 13.73 -7.55 20.30
CA ALA A 404 13.06 -6.30 20.05
C ALA A 404 11.85 -6.14 20.97
N SER A 405 11.60 -4.91 21.40
CA SER A 405 10.27 -4.51 21.84
C SER A 405 9.59 -3.82 20.66
N THR A 406 8.67 -4.51 19.99
CA THR A 406 7.91 -3.93 18.88
C THR A 406 7.07 -2.75 19.33
N CYS A 407 6.60 -2.75 20.58
CA CYS A 407 5.80 -1.66 21.15
C CYS A 407 6.63 -0.39 21.34
N ALA A 408 7.80 -0.50 21.97
CA ALA A 408 8.74 0.62 22.12
C ALA A 408 9.52 0.95 20.83
N MET A 409 9.47 0.05 19.84
CA MET A 409 10.25 0.09 18.59
C MET A 409 11.75 0.15 18.88
N THR A 410 12.19 -0.69 19.82
CA THR A 410 13.58 -0.74 20.28
C THR A 410 14.20 -2.09 19.99
N LEU A 411 15.33 -2.08 19.28
CA LEU A 411 16.22 -3.23 19.15
C LEU A 411 17.23 -3.23 20.30
N PHE A 412 17.40 -4.36 20.97
CA PHE A 412 18.39 -4.53 22.01
C PHE A 412 19.55 -5.40 21.49
N LEU A 413 20.75 -4.80 21.41
CA LEU A 413 21.98 -5.47 20.97
C LEU A 413 22.88 -5.83 22.18
N PRO A 414 23.59 -6.97 22.14
CA PRO A 414 24.55 -7.32 23.18
C PRO A 414 25.78 -6.42 23.13
N ARG A 415 26.23 -5.91 24.29
CA ARG A 415 27.47 -5.12 24.39
C ARG A 415 28.71 -5.99 24.18
N GLY A 416 29.66 -5.48 23.40
CA GLY A 416 31.02 -5.99 23.26
C GLY A 416 31.21 -7.04 22.17
N ILE A 417 30.31 -7.14 21.18
CA ILE A 417 30.55 -8.01 20.03
C ILE A 417 31.50 -7.34 19.05
N THR A 418 32.68 -7.92 18.88
CA THR A 418 33.72 -7.42 17.97
C THR A 418 33.76 -8.13 16.62
N GLU A 419 33.06 -9.26 16.48
CA GLU A 419 33.02 -10.04 15.24
C GLU A 419 31.70 -9.86 14.49
N GLU A 420 31.78 -9.35 13.25
CA GLU A 420 30.64 -9.16 12.34
C GLU A 420 29.82 -10.45 12.16
N GLN A 421 30.51 -11.58 11.90
CA GLN A 421 29.84 -12.85 11.63
C GLN A 421 29.10 -13.38 12.88
N GLU A 422 29.61 -13.11 14.08
CA GLU A 422 28.92 -13.46 15.32
C GLU A 422 27.61 -12.69 15.44
N LEU A 423 27.66 -11.36 15.26
CA LEU A 423 26.48 -10.50 15.33
C LEU A 423 25.46 -10.85 14.25
N HIS A 424 25.92 -11.09 13.02
CA HIS A 424 25.08 -11.52 11.90
C HIS A 424 24.31 -12.80 12.24
N ASN A 425 25.01 -13.83 12.74
CA ASN A 425 24.42 -15.13 13.04
C ASN A 425 23.33 -15.02 14.12
N ILE A 426 23.60 -14.30 15.21
CA ILE A 426 22.63 -14.14 16.29
C ILE A 426 21.44 -13.26 15.88
N LEU A 427 21.63 -12.24 15.04
CA LEU A 427 20.54 -11.43 14.49
C LEU A 427 19.66 -12.25 13.57
N ASN A 428 20.25 -12.98 12.61
CA ASN A 428 19.51 -13.82 11.69
C ASN A 428 18.70 -14.90 12.43
N GLN A 429 19.28 -15.49 13.47
CA GLN A 429 18.56 -16.40 14.36
C GLN A 429 17.39 -15.70 15.06
N SER A 430 17.61 -14.53 15.67
CA SER A 430 16.58 -13.77 16.38
C SER A 430 15.38 -13.46 15.49
N VAL A 431 15.65 -13.00 14.27
CA VAL A 431 14.62 -12.67 13.27
C VAL A 431 13.84 -13.92 12.86
N LYS A 432 14.53 -15.04 12.57
CA LYS A 432 13.87 -16.30 12.19
C LYS A 432 13.02 -16.89 13.31
N ASP A 433 13.50 -16.80 14.56
CA ASP A 433 12.82 -17.35 15.73
C ASP A 433 11.62 -16.47 16.17
N SER A 434 11.57 -15.20 15.73
CA SER A 434 10.52 -14.23 16.07
C SER A 434 9.18 -14.37 15.33
N TRP A 435 9.01 -15.39 14.47
CA TRP A 435 7.75 -15.63 13.76
C TRP A 435 6.64 -16.06 14.74
N GLY A 436 5.91 -15.07 15.25
CA GLY A 436 4.94 -15.17 16.34
C GLY A 436 5.52 -14.57 17.63
N PHE A 437 4.78 -13.67 18.31
CA PHE A 437 5.23 -13.18 19.62
C PHE A 437 5.44 -14.39 20.54
N LEU A 438 6.67 -14.53 21.04
CA LEU A 438 7.06 -15.49 22.07
C LEU A 438 6.82 -16.98 21.71
N LYS A 439 7.74 -17.58 20.95
CA LYS A 439 8.10 -18.97 21.24
C LYS A 439 9.07 -18.95 22.43
N VAL A 440 8.52 -19.23 23.61
CA VAL A 440 9.28 -19.56 24.83
C VAL A 440 10.17 -20.78 24.57
#